data_AF-A0A6M8EGQ5-F1
#
_entry.id   AF-A0A6M8EGQ5-F1
#
_cell.length_a   1.000
_cell.length_b   1.000
_cell.length_c   1.000
_cell.angle_alpha   90.00
_cell.angle_beta   90.00
_cell.angle_gamma   90.00
#
_symmetry.space_group_name_H-M   'P 1'
#
loop_
_entity.id
_entity.type
_entity.pdbx_description
1 polymer ?
#
loop_
_entity_poly.entity_id
_entity_poly.type
_entity_poly.pdbx_seq_one_letter_code
_entity_poly.pdbx_strand_id
1 'polypeptide(L)' 'MLITLDIKNESKKESFLNFLSTLDYIEIKSQEEEKQPNSKKDKFNEFAGLWENKNIDLQTIREKAWK' A
#
# COMPACT_ATOMS: atom_id res chain seq x y z
N MET A 1 -27.38 1.12 -12.08
CA MET A 1 -27.41 2.58 -11.85
C MET A 1 -26.33 2.89 -10.84
N LEU A 2 -25.41 3.80 -11.16
CA LEU A 2 -24.30 4.19 -10.28
C LEU A 2 -24.63 5.56 -9.69
N ILE A 3 -24.66 5.65 -8.36
CA ILE A 3 -24.99 6.88 -7.63
C ILE A 3 -23.74 7.28 -6.84
N THR A 4 -23.17 8.44 -7.17
CA THR A 4 -22.03 9.02 -6.47
C THR A 4 -22.51 10.21 -5.66
N LEU A 5 -22.24 10.22 -4.35
CA LEU A 5 -22.64 11.29 -3.45
C LEU A 5 -21.39 11.98 -2.90
N ASP A 6 -21.30 13.30 -3.06
CA ASP A 6 -20.22 14.10 -2.50
C ASP A 6 -20.64 14.71 -1.15
N ILE A 7 -19.93 14.34 -0.08
CA ILE A 7 -20.22 14.79 1.28
C ILE A 7 -19.30 15.96 1.60
N LYS A 8 -19.84 17.18 1.50
CA LYS A 8 -19.11 18.44 1.76
C LYS A 8 -18.52 18.58 3.17
N ASN A 9 -19.02 17.81 4.14
CA ASN A 9 -18.61 17.88 5.53
C ASN A 9 -18.16 16.50 6.03
N GLU A 10 -16.85 16.32 6.07
CA GLU A 10 -16.21 15.05 6.43
C GLU A 10 -16.58 14.58 7.85
N SER A 11 -16.77 15.52 8.79
CA SER A 11 -17.19 15.19 10.17
C SER A 11 -18.58 14.56 10.26
N LYS A 12 -19.43 14.75 9.24
CA LYS A 12 -20.79 14.19 9.18
C LYS A 12 -20.86 12.90 8.35
N LYS A 13 -19.75 12.48 7.73
CA LYS A 13 -19.69 11.27 6.91
C LYS A 13 -20.12 10.04 7.70
N GLU A 14 -19.58 9.86 8.91
CA GLU A 14 -19.91 8.70 9.75
C GLU A 14 -21.38 8.68 10.17
N SER A 15 -21.94 9.82 10.57
CA SER A 15 -23.35 9.93 10.94
C SER A 15 -24.27 9.65 9.74
N PHE A 16 -23.89 10.07 8.54
CA PHE A 16 -24.63 9.78 7.31
C PHE A 16 -24.55 8.30 6.91
N LEU A 17 -23.37 7.68 7.02
CA LEU A 17 -23.23 6.24 6.80
C LEU A 17 -24.07 5.43 7.81
N ASN A 18 -24.09 5.84 9.08
CA ASN A 18 -24.93 5.23 10.09
C ASN A 18 -26.43 5.41 9.82
N PHE A 19 -26.85 6.53 9.24
CA PHE A 19 -28.25 6.70 8.81
C PHE A 19 -28.58 5.75 7.66
N LEU A 20 -27.70 5.66 6.64
CA LEU A 20 -27.90 4.74 5.53
C LEU A 20 -27.97 3.28 5.97
N SER A 21 -27.21 2.88 6.99
CA SER A 21 -27.24 1.50 7.51
C SER A 21 -28.53 1.15 8.26
N THR A 22 -29.32 2.15 8.67
CA THR A 22 -30.64 1.89 9.27
C THR A 22 -31.72 1.49 8.26
N LEU A 23 -31.46 1.71 6.97
CA LEU A 23 -32.41 1.41 5.90
C LEU A 23 -32.24 -0.05 5.49
N ASP A 24 -33.31 -0.83 5.63
CA ASP A 24 -33.39 -2.27 5.37
C ASP A 24 -33.15 -2.68 3.91
N TYR A 25 -33.20 -1.71 2.99
CA TYR A 25 -32.94 -1.89 1.56
C TYR A 25 -31.57 -1.36 1.10
N ILE A 26 -30.73 -0.86 2.01
CA ILE A 26 -29.42 -0.29 1.67
C ILE A 26 -28.30 -1.15 2.27
N GLU A 27 -27.51 -1.76 1.39
CA GLU A 27 -26.28 -2.46 1.76
C GLU A 27 -25.08 -1.55 1.46
N ILE A 28 -24.41 -1.06 2.51
CA ILE A 28 -23.21 -0.23 2.37
C ILE A 28 -22.03 -1.15 2.07
N LYS A 29 -21.65 -1.23 0.80
CA LYS A 29 -20.41 -1.90 0.37
C LYS A 29 -19.29 -0.88 0.43
N SER A 30 -18.44 -0.97 1.47
CA SER A 30 -17.16 -0.30 1.44
C SER A 30 -16.35 -0.92 0.31
N GLN A 31 -16.06 -0.12 -0.72
CA GLN A 31 -14.96 -0.45 -1.61
C GLN A 31 -13.69 -0.18 -0.81
N GLU A 32 -13.37 -1.10 0.11
CA GLU A 32 -12.01 -1.20 0.60
C GLU A 32 -11.17 -1.40 -0.66
N GLU A 33 -10.39 -0.38 -1.01
CA GLU A 33 -9.27 -0.58 -1.90
C GLU A 33 -8.55 -1.80 -1.35
N GLU A 34 -8.63 -2.92 -2.08
CA GLU A 34 -7.78 -4.06 -1.83
C GLU A 34 -6.38 -3.47 -1.72
N LYS A 35 -5.85 -3.40 -0.49
CA LYS A 35 -4.46 -3.08 -0.27
C LYS A 35 -3.74 -4.20 -0.97
N GLN A 36 -3.39 -3.97 -2.24
CA GLN A 36 -2.50 -4.80 -3.02
C GLN A 36 -1.40 -5.20 -2.04
N PRO A 37 -1.24 -6.50 -1.70
CA PRO A 37 -0.21 -6.91 -0.78
C PRO A 37 1.09 -6.37 -1.36
N ASN A 38 1.74 -5.50 -0.60
CA ASN A 38 2.89 -4.75 -1.03
C ASN A 38 4.05 -5.74 -1.24
N SER A 39 4.06 -6.43 -2.38
CA SER A 39 4.95 -7.55 -2.76
C SER A 39 6.39 -7.09 -3.03
N LYS A 40 6.75 -5.89 -2.59
CA LYS A 40 8.09 -5.31 -2.76
C LYS A 40 9.00 -5.50 -1.54
N LYS A 41 8.53 -6.13 -0.45
CA LYS A 41 9.35 -6.24 0.78
C LYS A 41 10.43 -7.33 0.71
N ASP A 42 10.27 -8.34 -0.14
CA ASP A 42 11.22 -9.48 -0.19
C ASP A 42 12.22 -9.45 -1.36
N LYS A 43 12.13 -8.49 -2.28
CA LYS A 43 13.07 -8.42 -3.41
C LYS A 43 14.51 -8.17 -2.99
N PHE A 44 14.74 -7.58 -1.82
CA PHE A 44 16.11 -7.33 -1.33
C PHE A 44 16.86 -8.64 -1.04
N ASN A 45 16.15 -9.68 -0.60
CA ASN A 45 16.73 -10.99 -0.32
C ASN A 45 17.07 -11.76 -1.62
N GLU A 46 16.35 -11.50 -2.73
CA GLU A 46 16.68 -12.06 -4.05
C GLU A 46 18.05 -11.56 -4.57
N PHE A 47 18.46 -10.35 -4.20
CA PHE A 47 19.77 -9.81 -4.59
C PHE A 47 20.92 -10.28 -3.69
N ALA A 48 20.64 -10.84 -2.51
CA ALA A 48 21.69 -11.26 -1.57
C ALA A 48 22.55 -12.41 -2.13
N GLY A 49 21.94 -13.35 -2.86
CA GLY A 49 22.65 -14.46 -3.51
C GLY A 49 23.58 -14.05 -4.67
N LEU A 50 23.39 -12.86 -5.26
CA LEU A 50 24.25 -12.36 -6.34
C LEU A 50 25.66 -11.99 -5.87
N TRP A 51 25.85 -11.84 -4.56
CA TRP A 51 27.10 -11.41 -3.95
C TRP A 51 27.84 -12.56 -3.24
N GLU A 52 27.23 -13.73 -3.08
CA GLU A 52 27.77 -14.89 -2.35
C GLU A 52 29.11 -15.40 -2.92
N ASN A 53 29.30 -15.30 -4.24
CA ASN A 53 30.52 -15.72 -4.94
C ASN A 53 31.45 -14.56 -5.34
N LYS A 54 31.21 -13.36 -4.83
CA LYS A 54 32.08 -12.21 -5.08
C LYS A 54 32.89 -11.93 -3.82
N ASN A 55 34.22 -11.97 -3.93
CA ASN A 55 35.11 -11.53 -2.87
C ASN A 55 35.08 -9.98 -2.83
N ILE A 56 34.07 -9.44 -2.15
CA ILE A 56 33.84 -8.00 -2.04
C ILE A 56 34.42 -7.58 -0.70
N ASP A 57 35.54 -6.87 -0.74
CA ASP A 57 36.08 -6.22 0.44
C ASP A 57 35.62 -4.75 0.50
N LEU A 58 35.35 -4.26 1.71
CA LEU A 58 34.88 -2.88 1.94
C LEU A 58 35.86 -1.83 1.40
N GLN A 59 37.16 -2.12 1.42
CA GLN A 59 38.18 -1.24 0.85
C GLN A 59 38.03 -1.13 -0.67
N THR A 60 37.85 -2.27 -1.36
CA THR A 60 37.68 -2.30 -2.82
C THR A 60 36.40 -1.61 -3.32
N ILE A 61 35.33 -1.61 -2.52
CA ILE A 61 34.11 -0.84 -2.85
C ILE A 61 34.39 0.66 -2.77
N ARG A 62 35.04 1.12 -1.70
CA ARG A 62 35.33 2.54 -1.49
C ARG A 62 36.23 3.10 -2.59
N GLU A 63 37.27 2.37 -2.97
CA GLU A 63 38.20 2.77 -4.03
C GLU A 63 37.52 2.90 -5.40
N LYS A 64 36.52 2.06 -5.71
CA LYS A 64 35.76 2.13 -6.97
C LYS A 64 34.69 3.22 -6.97
N ALA A 65 34.10 3.53 -5.82
CA ALA A 65 33.01 4.51 -5.73
C ALA A 65 33.50 5.96 -5.73
N TRP A 66 34.77 6.19 -5.37
CA TRP A 66 35.37 7.53 -5.26
C TRP A 66 36.47 7.79 -6.30
N LYS A 67 36.50 6.99 -7.36
CA LYS A 67 37.40 7.20 -8.50
C LYS A 67 36.80 8.17 -9.52
#